data_AF-A0A920W372-F1
#
_entry.id   AF-A0A920W372-F1
#
_cell.length_a   1.000
_cell.length_b   1.000
_cell.length_c   1.000
_cell.angle_alpha   90.00
_cell.angle_beta   90.00
_cell.angle_gamma   90.00
#
_symmetry.space_group_name_H-M   'P 1'
#
loop_
_entity.id
_entity.type
_entity.pdbx_description
1 polymer ?
#
loop_
_entity_poly.entity_id
_entity_poly.type
_entity_poly.pdbx_seq_one_letter_code
_entity_poly.pdbx_strand_id
1 'polypeptide(L)'
;MGRLVLWSKDSKLPLKNDLQVLNHKNFRYLAIANPKTAPYGKAAEQVLRKKGFWEQIQNRLVRGENISQTFQFVMTGNADIGFIALSQLRKNQGLGFSWIVPQEWHDPIQQQCILLKRAKTNKAARQFLNFIKSNRIQKQIESYGYSLKL
;
A
#
# COMPACT_ATOMS: atom_id res chain seq x y z
N MET A 1 -2.27 -11.09 -2.35
CA MET A 1 -1.13 -10.16 -2.32
C MET A 1 -1.65 -8.73 -2.28
N GLY A 2 -1.01 -7.89 -1.48
CA GLY A 2 -1.24 -6.46 -1.47
C GLY A 2 -0.75 -5.80 -2.76
N ARG A 3 -1.44 -4.72 -3.17
CA ARG A 3 -1.06 -3.88 -4.31
C ARG A 3 -0.61 -2.51 -3.81
N LEU A 4 0.58 -2.09 -4.22
CA LEU A 4 1.14 -0.78 -3.91
C LEU A 4 0.63 0.26 -4.91
N VAL A 5 0.28 1.44 -4.42
CA VAL A 5 -0.24 2.54 -5.22
C VAL A 5 0.44 3.82 -4.79
N LEU A 6 0.90 4.63 -5.76
CA LEU A 6 1.22 6.02 -5.51
C LEU A 6 -0.07 6.84 -5.59
N TRP A 7 -0.37 7.64 -4.58
CA TRP A 7 -1.62 8.38 -4.49
C TRP A 7 -1.40 9.83 -4.10
N SER A 8 -2.20 10.71 -4.72
CA SER A 8 -2.41 12.10 -4.35
C SER A 8 -3.90 12.33 -4.14
N LYS A 9 -4.28 12.99 -3.04
CA LYS A 9 -5.66 13.48 -2.88
C LYS A 9 -5.93 14.72 -3.75
N ASP A 10 -4.88 15.46 -4.10
CA ASP A 10 -4.99 16.66 -4.93
C ASP A 10 -5.24 16.31 -6.41
N SER A 11 -6.41 16.72 -6.92
CA SER A 11 -6.83 16.56 -8.31
C SER A 11 -6.11 17.51 -9.28
N LYS A 12 -5.15 18.31 -8.81
CA LYS A 12 -4.25 19.14 -9.64
C LYS A 12 -2.86 18.52 -9.80
N LEU A 13 -2.59 17.39 -9.14
CA LEU A 13 -1.31 16.70 -9.19
C LEU A 13 -1.44 15.34 -9.92
N PRO A 14 -1.47 15.34 -11.26
CA PRO A 14 -1.68 14.11 -12.04
C PRO A 14 -0.49 13.15 -11.89
N LEU A 15 -0.80 11.91 -11.52
CA LEU A 15 0.16 10.80 -11.48
C LEU A 15 0.09 10.04 -12.82
N LYS A 16 0.83 10.53 -13.82
CA LYS A 16 0.76 10.08 -15.23
C LYS A 16 1.44 8.73 -15.49
N ASN A 17 1.08 7.71 -14.72
CA ASN A 17 1.56 6.35 -14.88
C ASN A 17 3.07 6.11 -14.68
N ASP A 18 3.74 7.01 -13.98
CA ASP A 18 5.15 6.85 -13.61
C ASP A 18 5.50 7.63 -12.33
N LEU A 19 6.80 7.68 -12.04
CA LEU A 19 7.37 8.44 -10.92
C LEU A 19 7.89 9.82 -11.32
N GLN A 20 7.60 10.34 -12.51
CA GLN A 20 8.12 11.65 -12.94
C GLN A 20 7.66 12.78 -12.02
N VAL A 21 6.50 12.62 -11.36
CA VAL A 21 6.05 13.56 -10.32
C VAL A 21 7.14 13.82 -9.27
N LEU A 22 7.99 12.83 -8.96
CA LEU A 22 9.08 12.93 -7.98
C LEU A 22 10.21 13.86 -8.42
N ASN A 23 10.40 14.10 -9.72
CA ASN A 23 11.37 15.06 -10.25
C ASN A 23 10.90 16.52 -10.07
N HIS A 24 9.60 16.73 -9.88
CA HIS A 24 9.03 18.06 -9.80
C HIS A 24 8.98 18.56 -8.35
N LYS A 25 9.09 19.89 -8.20
CA LYS A 25 8.95 20.60 -6.93
C LYS A 25 7.48 20.94 -6.60
N ASN A 26 6.53 20.30 -7.26
CA ASN A 26 5.09 20.57 -7.15
C ASN A 26 4.40 19.82 -5.99
N PHE A 27 5.18 19.20 -5.11
CA PHE A 27 4.69 18.63 -3.86
C PHE A 27 5.69 18.92 -2.73
N ARG A 28 5.27 18.87 -1.47
CA ARG A 28 6.11 19.12 -0.30
C ARG A 28 6.69 17.83 0.22
N TYR A 29 5.82 16.87 0.52
CA TYR A 29 6.21 15.60 1.14
C TYR A 29 5.65 14.37 0.41
N LEU A 30 6.49 13.33 0.33
CA LEU A 30 6.13 11.97 -0.04
C LEU A 30 6.04 11.11 1.23
N ALA A 31 4.86 10.57 1.51
CA ALA A 31 4.65 9.64 2.61
C ALA A 31 4.95 8.20 2.20
N ILE A 32 5.74 7.49 3.00
CA ILE A 32 5.87 6.02 2.93
C ILE A 32 5.65 5.41 4.31
N ALA A 33 5.32 4.12 4.37
CA ALA A 33 5.38 3.39 5.64
C ALA A 33 6.84 3.08 5.98
N ASN A 34 7.15 2.86 7.26
CA ASN A 34 8.49 2.54 7.73
C ASN A 34 9.00 1.23 7.09
N PRO A 35 10.05 1.26 6.24
CA PRO A 35 10.49 0.07 5.52
C PRO A 35 11.02 -1.05 6.41
N LYS A 36 11.46 -0.73 7.62
CA LYS A 36 11.99 -1.71 8.58
C LYS A 36 10.90 -2.57 9.21
N THR A 37 9.67 -2.06 9.29
CA THR A 37 8.59 -2.68 10.07
C THR A 37 7.34 -2.96 9.23
N ALA A 38 7.16 -2.27 8.10
CA ALA A 38 5.97 -2.38 7.26
C ALA A 38 6.30 -2.92 5.86
N PRO A 39 5.66 -4.02 5.41
CA PRO A 39 5.88 -4.58 4.07
C PRO A 39 5.61 -3.57 2.93
N TYR A 40 4.60 -2.71 3.07
CA TYR A 40 4.32 -1.65 2.10
C TYR A 40 5.42 -0.57 2.07
N GLY A 41 6.05 -0.30 3.20
CA GLY A 41 7.20 0.60 3.30
C GLY A 41 8.41 0.03 2.56
N LYS A 42 8.70 -1.26 2.78
CA LYS A 42 9.75 -1.98 2.07
C LYS A 42 9.52 -1.97 0.55
N ALA A 43 8.29 -2.22 0.12
CA ALA A 43 7.93 -2.17 -1.30
C ALA A 43 8.12 -0.77 -1.91
N ALA A 44 7.74 0.29 -1.18
CA ALA A 44 7.94 1.68 -1.62
C ALA A 44 9.44 2.03 -1.72
N GLU A 45 10.26 1.62 -0.76
CA GLU A 45 11.72 1.79 -0.82
C GLU A 45 12.33 1.06 -2.02
N GLN A 46 11.92 -0.19 -2.27
CA GLN A 46 12.39 -0.96 -3.44
C GLN A 46 12.09 -0.25 -4.76
N VAL A 47 10.88 0.28 -4.90
CA VAL A 47 10.45 1.06 -6.06
C VAL A 47 11.32 2.30 -6.25
N LEU A 48 11.50 3.08 -5.19
CA LEU A 48 12.29 4.31 -5.22
C LEU A 48 13.76 4.03 -5.54
N ARG A 49 14.35 2.98 -4.96
CA ARG A 49 15.74 2.58 -5.24
C ARG A 49 15.90 2.08 -6.67
N LYS A 50 15.03 1.19 -7.13
CA LYS A 50 15.07 0.63 -8.49
C LYS A 50 14.92 1.71 -9.57
N LYS A 51 14.25 2.82 -9.24
CA LYS A 51 14.03 3.94 -10.14
C LYS A 51 14.95 5.15 -9.89
N GLY A 52 15.94 5.01 -9.02
CA GLY A 52 16.96 6.04 -8.79
C GLY A 52 16.48 7.26 -7.99
N PHE A 53 15.29 7.22 -7.38
CA PHE A 53 14.72 8.35 -6.63
C PHE A 53 15.06 8.34 -5.15
N TRP A 54 15.53 7.22 -4.61
CA TRP A 54 15.66 7.04 -3.16
C TRP A 54 16.51 8.12 -2.49
N GLU A 55 17.69 8.42 -3.03
CA GLU A 55 18.58 9.44 -2.44
C GLU A 55 18.01 10.86 -2.61
N GLN A 56 17.42 11.14 -3.77
CA GLN A 56 16.89 12.47 -4.11
C GLN A 56 15.68 12.88 -3.24
N ILE A 57 14.90 11.90 -2.79
CA ILE A 57 13.64 12.16 -2.08
C ILE A 57 13.80 12.20 -0.55
N GLN A 58 14.98 11.89 0.00
CA GLN A 58 15.17 11.74 1.45
C GLN A 58 14.70 12.97 2.26
N ASN A 59 14.97 14.18 1.77
CA ASN A 59 14.61 15.43 2.45
C ASN A 59 13.10 15.74 2.41
N ARG A 60 12.33 15.06 1.57
CA ARG A 60 10.89 15.24 1.40
C ARG A 60 10.12 13.99 1.85
N LEU A 61 10.79 13.03 2.45
CA LEU A 61 10.20 11.76 2.81
C LEU A 61 9.65 11.81 4.24
N VAL A 62 8.36 11.56 4.39
CA VAL A 62 7.69 11.43 5.69
C VAL A 62 7.39 9.96 5.93
N ARG A 63 7.77 9.43 7.09
CA ARG A 63 7.59 8.01 7.44
C ARG A 63 6.44 7.86 8.42
N GLY A 64 5.43 7.08 8.04
CA GLY A 64 4.46 6.53 8.99
C GLY A 64 4.96 5.21 9.56
N GLU A 65 4.59 4.89 10.79
CA GLU A 65 4.91 3.61 11.45
C GLU A 65 4.35 2.41 10.68
N ASN A 66 3.21 2.60 10.01
CA ASN A 66 2.56 1.57 9.21
C ASN A 66 1.75 2.20 8.06
N ILE A 67 1.20 1.33 7.21
CA ILE A 67 0.45 1.74 6.01
C ILE A 67 -0.82 2.54 6.32
N SER A 68 -1.45 2.34 7.48
CA SER A 68 -2.61 3.13 7.90
C SER A 68 -2.21 4.56 8.23
N GLN A 69 -1.09 4.76 8.95
CA GLN A 69 -0.61 6.11 9.25
C GLN A 69 -0.13 6.83 7.99
N THR A 70 0.56 6.14 7.07
CA THR A 70 0.95 6.70 5.77
C THR A 70 -0.26 7.18 4.97
N PHE A 71 -1.34 6.40 4.93
CA PHE A 71 -2.59 6.81 4.31
C PHE A 71 -3.18 8.05 4.97
N GLN A 72 -3.17 8.12 6.31
CA GLN A 72 -3.68 9.29 7.02
C GLN A 72 -2.91 10.57 6.71
N PHE A 73 -1.58 10.49 6.54
CA PHE A 73 -0.79 11.67 6.15
C PHE A 73 -1.24 12.25 4.81
N VAL A 74 -1.48 11.41 3.80
CA VAL A 74 -1.97 11.88 2.50
C VAL A 74 -3.42 12.35 2.58
N MET A 75 -4.26 11.61 3.31
CA MET A 75 -5.69 11.93 3.42
C MET A 75 -5.95 13.27 4.12
N THR A 76 -5.12 13.61 5.10
CA THR A 76 -5.20 14.86 5.89
C THR A 76 -4.39 16.01 5.28
N GLY A 77 -3.61 15.78 4.22
CA GLY A 77 -2.79 16.81 3.57
C GLY A 77 -1.47 17.13 4.30
N ASN A 78 -1.11 16.32 5.30
CA ASN A 78 0.22 16.39 5.94
C ASN A 78 1.33 15.90 4.99
N ALA A 79 0.99 15.04 4.04
CA ALA A 79 1.78 14.76 2.86
C ALA A 79 0.92 14.95 1.61
N ASP A 80 1.54 15.37 0.51
CA ASP A 80 0.81 15.66 -0.73
C ASP A 80 0.65 14.38 -1.58
N ILE A 81 1.66 13.51 -1.53
CA ILE A 81 1.65 12.20 -2.18
C ILE A 81 2.09 11.12 -1.21
N GLY A 82 1.70 9.88 -1.47
CA GLY A 82 2.19 8.75 -0.69
C GLY A 82 2.03 7.40 -1.36
N PHE A 83 2.92 6.48 -1.00
CA PHE A 83 2.79 5.08 -1.34
C PHE A 83 1.88 4.38 -0.33
N ILE A 84 0.71 3.94 -0.78
CA ILE A 84 -0.35 3.36 0.04
C ILE A 84 -0.82 1.99 -0.47
N ALA A 85 -1.72 1.34 0.26
CA ALA A 85 -2.38 0.13 -0.21
C ALA A 85 -3.58 0.46 -1.11
N LEU A 86 -3.71 -0.23 -2.26
CA LEU A 86 -4.87 -0.08 -3.15
C LEU A 86 -6.21 -0.30 -2.41
N SER A 87 -6.22 -1.16 -1.40
CA SER A 87 -7.42 -1.44 -0.61
C SER A 87 -7.90 -0.28 0.24
N GLN A 88 -7.01 0.63 0.62
CA GLN A 88 -7.39 1.86 1.29
C GLN A 88 -8.10 2.82 0.33
N LEU A 89 -7.73 2.84 -0.96
CA LEU A 89 -8.40 3.67 -1.96
C LEU A 89 -9.78 3.16 -2.34
N ARG A 90 -9.91 1.85 -2.57
CA ARG A 90 -11.20 1.25 -2.93
C ARG A 90 -12.24 1.41 -1.83
N LYS A 91 -11.82 1.43 -0.57
CA LYS A 91 -12.71 1.71 0.57
C LYS A 91 -13.19 3.18 0.62
N ASN A 92 -12.40 4.12 0.11
CA ASN A 92 -12.65 5.57 0.23
C ASN A 92 -13.00 6.26 -1.11
N GLN A 93 -13.53 5.52 -2.08
CA GLN A 93 -14.10 6.06 -3.33
C GLN A 93 -13.19 7.01 -4.14
N GLY A 94 -11.92 6.64 -4.34
CA GLY A 94 -11.13 7.13 -5.49
C GLY A 94 -10.92 8.65 -5.60
N LEU A 95 -10.69 9.34 -4.48
CA LEU A 95 -10.32 10.77 -4.50
C LEU A 95 -8.98 11.01 -5.20
N GLY A 96 -8.88 12.10 -5.96
CA GLY A 96 -7.63 12.58 -6.54
C GLY A 96 -7.06 11.66 -7.63
N PHE A 97 -5.72 11.61 -7.73
CA PHE A 97 -5.01 10.79 -8.71
C PHE A 97 -4.28 9.65 -8.04
N SER A 98 -4.36 8.47 -8.66
CA SER A 98 -3.65 7.28 -8.20
C SER A 98 -2.99 6.56 -9.36
N TRP A 99 -1.81 6.02 -9.12
CA TRP A 99 -1.13 5.16 -10.06
C TRP A 99 -0.72 3.85 -9.39
N ILE A 100 -1.20 2.73 -9.94
CA ILE A 100 -0.86 1.39 -9.45
C ILE A 100 0.57 1.07 -9.87
N VAL A 101 1.42 0.80 -8.89
CA VAL A 101 2.83 0.51 -9.14
C VAL A 101 2.96 -0.85 -9.84
N PRO A 102 3.77 -0.95 -10.91
CA PRO A 102 4.02 -2.22 -11.57
C PRO A 102 4.64 -3.25 -10.62
N GLN A 103 4.14 -4.48 -10.66
CA GLN A 103 4.48 -5.52 -9.69
C GLN A 103 5.96 -5.90 -9.76
N GLU A 104 6.59 -5.79 -10.92
CA GLU A 104 8.00 -6.10 -11.15
C GLU A 104 8.95 -5.06 -10.54
N TRP A 105 8.44 -4.00 -9.91
CA TRP A 105 9.25 -2.95 -9.30
C TRP A 105 9.53 -3.17 -7.82
N HIS A 106 8.87 -4.15 -7.20
CA HIS A 106 9.08 -4.53 -5.81
C HIS A 106 8.74 -6.01 -5.59
N ASP A 107 9.19 -6.55 -4.45
CA ASP A 107 8.83 -7.91 -4.07
C ASP A 107 7.32 -8.02 -3.81
N PRO A 108 6.70 -9.20 -4.03
CA PRO A 108 5.30 -9.40 -3.73
C PRO A 108 4.96 -9.11 -2.26
N ILE A 109 3.90 -8.32 -2.03
CA ILE A 109 3.39 -8.05 -0.67
C ILE A 109 2.48 -9.22 -0.27
N GLN A 110 3.09 -10.30 0.21
CA GLN A 110 2.37 -11.49 0.64
C GLN A 110 1.61 -11.23 1.95
N GLN A 111 0.39 -11.74 2.03
CA GLN A 111 -0.44 -11.67 3.22
C GLN A 111 -0.92 -13.08 3.53
N GLN A 112 -0.63 -13.55 4.74
CA GLN A 112 -0.91 -14.91 5.17
C GLN A 112 -1.82 -14.89 6.40
N CYS A 113 -2.71 -15.88 6.46
CA CYS A 113 -3.53 -16.16 7.62
C CYS A 113 -3.16 -17.55 8.13
N ILE A 114 -2.73 -17.65 9.38
CA ILE A 114 -2.28 -18.90 10.01
C ILE A 114 -3.08 -19.18 11.28
N LEU A 115 -3.31 -20.46 11.56
CA LEU A 115 -3.84 -20.90 12.85
C LEU A 115 -2.69 -21.04 13.84
N LEU A 116 -2.73 -20.29 14.94
CA LEU A 116 -1.73 -20.41 15.99
C LEU A 116 -1.80 -21.80 16.66
N LYS A 117 -0.65 -22.37 17.02
CA LYS A 117 -0.54 -23.71 17.63
C LYS A 117 -1.48 -23.87 18.86
N ARG A 118 -1.54 -22.85 19.72
CA ARG A 118 -2.42 -22.84 20.91
C ARG A 118 -3.91 -22.90 20.59
N ALA A 119 -4.31 -22.54 19.37
CA ALA A 119 -5.69 -22.53 18.91
C ALA A 119 -6.03 -23.76 18.04
N LYS A 120 -5.15 -24.78 17.97
CA LYS A 120 -5.31 -25.95 17.10
C LYS A 120 -6.66 -26.67 17.29
N THR A 121 -7.14 -26.77 18.53
CA THR A 121 -8.42 -27.41 18.88
C THR A 121 -9.58 -26.41 19.02
N ASN A 122 -9.32 -25.10 18.90
CA ASN A 122 -10.36 -24.09 19.03
C ASN A 122 -11.26 -24.10 17.79
N LYS A 123 -12.52 -24.52 17.98
CA LYS A 123 -13.52 -24.63 16.90
C LYS A 123 -13.77 -23.30 16.19
N ALA A 124 -13.91 -22.20 16.95
CA ALA A 124 -14.18 -20.88 16.39
C ALA A 124 -13.01 -20.38 15.52
N ALA A 125 -11.76 -20.57 15.97
CA ALA A 125 -10.58 -20.19 15.20
C ALA A 125 -10.47 -20.96 13.86
N ARG A 126 -10.78 -22.26 13.87
CA ARG A 126 -10.81 -23.09 12.66
C ARG A 126 -11.95 -22.68 11.72
N GLN A 127 -13.13 -22.40 12.26
CA GLN A 127 -14.27 -21.90 11.48
C GLN A 127 -13.97 -20.55 10.85
N PHE A 128 -13.33 -19.63 11.57
CA PHE A 128 -12.92 -18.35 11.03
C PHE A 128 -11.89 -18.50 9.91
N LEU A 129 -10.89 -19.38 10.06
CA LEU A 129 -9.93 -19.66 8.99
C LEU A 129 -10.62 -20.21 7.73
N ASN A 130 -11.59 -21.13 7.90
CA ASN A 130 -12.39 -21.66 6.78
C ASN A 130 -13.27 -20.58 6.15
N PHE A 131 -13.87 -19.70 6.95
CA PHE A 131 -14.65 -18.58 6.49
C PHE A 131 -13.83 -17.63 5.62
N ILE A 132 -12.63 -17.24 6.07
CA ILE A 132 -11.71 -16.40 5.31
C ILE A 132 -11.33 -17.07 3.97
N LYS A 133 -11.14 -18.40 3.96
CA LYS A 133 -10.81 -19.18 2.76
C LYS A 133 -12.00 -19.43 1.82
N SER A 134 -13.24 -19.14 2.23
CA SER A 134 -14.42 -19.40 1.41
C SER A 134 -14.42 -18.56 0.14
N ASN A 135 -14.94 -19.12 -0.97
CA ASN A 135 -15.00 -18.44 -2.27
C ASN A 135 -15.65 -17.05 -2.20
N ARG A 136 -16.70 -16.91 -1.39
CA ARG A 136 -17.39 -15.62 -1.18
C ARG A 136 -16.44 -14.57 -0.61
N ILE A 137 -15.67 -14.93 0.42
CA ILE A 137 -14.75 -14.01 1.07
C ILE A 137 -13.50 -13.76 0.23
N GLN A 138 -13.00 -14.76 -0.48
CA GLN A 138 -11.92 -14.60 -1.44
C GLN A 138 -12.29 -13.57 -2.53
N LYS A 139 -13.48 -13.68 -3.14
CA LYS A 139 -13.99 -12.66 -4.09
C LYS A 139 -14.15 -11.28 -3.45
N GLN A 140 -14.58 -11.22 -2.19
CA GLN A 140 -14.70 -9.96 -1.47
C GLN A 140 -13.32 -9.31 -1.24
N ILE A 141 -12.30 -10.10 -0.87
CA ILE A 141 -10.91 -9.63 -0.73
C ILE A 141 -10.40 -9.07 -2.07
N GLU A 142 -10.67 -9.74 -3.19
CA GLU A 142 -10.32 -9.23 -4.52
C GLU A 142 -11.01 -7.91 -4.86
N SER A 143 -12.29 -7.78 -4.50
CA SER A 143 -13.06 -6.55 -4.72
C SER A 143 -12.43 -5.35 -4.00
N TYR A 144 -11.78 -5.58 -2.85
CA TYR A 144 -11.00 -4.56 -2.14
C TYR A 144 -9.63 -4.29 -2.75
N GLY A 145 -9.24 -4.89 -3.88
CA GLY A 145 -8.00 -4.52 -4.57
C GLY A 145 -6.77 -5.30 -4.12
N TYR A 146 -6.96 -6.41 -3.43
CA TYR A 146 -5.94 -7.44 -3.30
C TYR A 146 -5.95 -8.34 -4.54
N SER A 147 -4.81 -8.88 -4.94
CA SER A 147 -4.77 -9.95 -5.93
C SER A 147 -4.73 -11.31 -5.25
N LEU A 148 -5.49 -12.30 -5.70
CA LEU A 148 -5.28 -13.67 -5.25
C LEU A 148 -4.19 -14.29 -6.13
N LYS A 149 -3.02 -14.51 -5.55
CA LYS A 149 -2.17 -15.64 -5.96
C LYS A 149 -2.32 -16.67 -4.86
N LEU A 150 -2.93 -17.80 -5.20
CA LEU A 150 -2.78 -19.05 -4.46
C LEU A 150 -1.35 -19.56 -4.65
#